data_AF-A0A516NJY4-F1
#
_entry.id   AF-A0A516NJY4-F1
#
_cell.length_a   1.000
_cell.length_b   1.000
_cell.length_c   1.000
_cell.angle_alpha   90.00
_cell.angle_beta   90.00
_cell.angle_gamma   90.00
#
_symmetry.space_group_name_H-M   'P 1'
#
loop_
_entity.id
_entity.type
_entity.pdbx_description
1 polymer ?
#
loop_
_entity_poly.entity_id
_entity_poly.type
_entity_poly.pdbx_seq_one_letter_code
_entity_poly.pdbx_strand_id
1 'polypeptide(L)'
;MVRTSLRELVDRTGPFASVYFDSSHDSEAAARELTARCRSMRERLDRAGASAATLAALDIAFVAGPRSVGRCGRALVADAATVLVDEQLPAPPAAQVVRVSPLPYLLPLLEQRAPQVPHILVTMDRVGAYIRGVNGHGDVTHTRYGTGRPLRTRHRSPGHRLGPRRAADAAGRDAAEVARQVVEMADRSGAVTIVLTGECTARTALRAAIEARSRLTARTPVAAAHTHSRRIVELDTAGRTPTGTDTECGTAVDEVLADAADRWRREVLAHYATATDRADGAATGGLPETTAALRDTAVAQLFVDSAALDDREVLTGAAPTEVATDAADLRDAARPRRADEAVPVAAIAGDSDIVPVSGELSLPDGVGALLRRR
;
A
#
# COMPACT_ATOMS: atom_id res chain seq x y z
N MET A 1 -11.35 -6.06 10.03
CA MET A 1 -11.65 -6.31 8.60
C MET A 1 -10.37 -6.84 7.98
N VAL A 2 -10.37 -8.08 7.50
CA VAL A 2 -9.18 -8.65 6.84
C VAL A 2 -9.10 -8.01 5.47
N ARG A 3 -8.06 -7.20 5.23
CA ARG A 3 -7.75 -6.70 3.88
C ARG A 3 -7.18 -7.88 3.10
N THR A 4 -7.96 -8.44 2.18
CA THR A 4 -7.45 -9.36 1.16
C THR A 4 -6.33 -8.65 0.41
N SER A 5 -5.16 -9.27 0.31
CA SER A 5 -4.07 -8.66 -0.48
C SER A 5 -4.46 -8.62 -1.96
N LEU A 6 -4.04 -7.60 -2.72
CA LEU A 6 -4.30 -7.55 -4.16
C LEU A 6 -3.71 -8.77 -4.89
N ARG A 7 -2.67 -9.39 -4.33
CA ARG A 7 -2.06 -10.62 -4.83
C ARG A 7 -3.02 -11.80 -4.79
N GLU A 8 -3.80 -11.96 -3.72
CA GLU A 8 -4.83 -13.00 -3.63
C GLU A 8 -5.92 -12.85 -4.70
N LEU A 9 -6.16 -11.64 -5.22
CA LEU A 9 -7.11 -11.44 -6.33
C LEU A 9 -6.60 -12.02 -7.63
N VAL A 10 -5.30 -11.95 -7.87
CA VAL A 10 -4.65 -12.43 -9.11
C VAL A 10 -4.62 -13.96 -9.17
N ASP A 11 -4.56 -14.62 -8.02
CA ASP A 11 -4.59 -16.09 -7.94
C ASP A 11 -5.99 -16.68 -8.14
N ARG A 12 -7.04 -15.84 -8.20
CA ARG A 12 -8.42 -16.28 -8.38
C ARG A 12 -8.85 -16.23 -9.84
N THR A 13 -9.72 -17.18 -10.20
CA THR A 13 -10.32 -17.24 -11.53
C THR A 13 -11.66 -16.52 -11.54
N GLY A 14 -11.86 -15.63 -12.51
CA GLY A 14 -13.11 -14.93 -12.72
C GLY A 14 -14.27 -15.84 -13.18
N PRO A 15 -15.46 -15.28 -13.42
CA PRO A 15 -15.71 -13.85 -13.58
C PRO A 15 -15.69 -13.06 -12.27
N PHE A 16 -15.18 -11.83 -12.35
CA PHE A 16 -15.19 -10.84 -11.28
C PHE A 16 -16.25 -9.78 -11.54
N ALA A 17 -17.01 -9.42 -10.50
CA ALA A 17 -17.88 -8.27 -10.49
C ALA A 17 -17.17 -7.11 -9.77
N SER A 18 -16.88 -6.04 -10.49
CA SER A 18 -16.23 -4.83 -9.96
C SER A 18 -17.22 -3.67 -9.95
N VAL A 19 -17.44 -3.09 -8.78
CA VAL A 19 -18.42 -2.03 -8.54
C VAL A 19 -17.75 -0.89 -7.78
N TYR A 20 -17.81 0.31 -8.37
CA TYR A 20 -17.34 1.54 -7.75
C TYR A 20 -18.46 2.55 -7.76
N PHE A 21 -18.83 3.03 -6.59
CA PHE A 21 -19.97 3.94 -6.47
C PHE A 21 -19.75 4.97 -5.38
N ASP A 22 -20.45 6.06 -5.54
CA ASP A 22 -20.55 7.08 -4.50
C ASP A 22 -21.44 6.56 -3.36
N SER A 23 -20.85 6.51 -2.17
CA SER A 23 -21.47 6.08 -0.91
C SER A 23 -21.52 7.24 0.09
N SER A 24 -21.57 8.47 -0.40
CA SER A 24 -21.67 9.66 0.45
C SER A 24 -22.92 9.60 1.31
N HIS A 25 -22.79 9.97 2.59
CA HIS A 25 -23.88 9.87 3.54
C HIS A 25 -24.01 11.16 4.37
N ASP A 26 -24.75 12.12 3.82
CA ASP A 26 -24.93 13.44 4.44
C ASP A 26 -26.37 13.68 4.95
N SER A 27 -27.30 12.72 4.78
CA SER A 27 -28.69 12.84 5.27
C SER A 27 -29.44 11.49 5.28
N GLU A 28 -30.62 11.43 5.93
CA GLU A 28 -31.52 10.26 5.82
C GLU A 28 -32.01 10.01 4.39
N ALA A 29 -32.09 11.06 3.54
CA ALA A 29 -32.41 10.90 2.13
C ALA A 29 -31.33 10.09 1.39
N ALA A 30 -30.06 10.21 1.81
CA ALA A 30 -28.94 9.47 1.24
C ALA A 30 -29.09 7.95 1.42
N ALA A 31 -29.69 7.47 2.51
CA ALA A 31 -29.92 6.05 2.73
C ALA A 31 -30.94 5.45 1.74
N ARG A 32 -32.01 6.20 1.43
CA ARG A 32 -33.01 5.79 0.43
C ARG A 32 -32.42 5.84 -0.99
N GLU A 33 -31.65 6.88 -1.30
CA GLU A 33 -30.96 7.00 -2.58
C GLU A 33 -29.95 5.86 -2.79
N LEU A 34 -29.16 5.53 -1.76
CA LEU A 34 -28.23 4.41 -1.77
C LEU A 34 -28.96 3.09 -2.04
N THR A 35 -30.12 2.86 -1.42
CA THR A 35 -30.92 1.64 -1.65
C THR A 35 -31.37 1.53 -3.11
N ALA A 36 -31.85 2.63 -3.70
CA ALA A 36 -32.24 2.67 -5.11
C ALA A 36 -31.02 2.44 -6.04
N ARG A 37 -29.88 3.04 -5.71
CA ARG A 37 -28.61 2.88 -6.43
C ARG A 37 -28.12 1.44 -6.38
N CYS A 38 -28.17 0.78 -5.22
CA CYS A 38 -27.82 -0.64 -5.06
C CYS A 38 -28.71 -1.54 -5.92
N ARG A 39 -30.02 -1.28 -5.97
CA ARG A 39 -30.94 -2.02 -6.86
C ARG A 39 -30.56 -1.86 -8.33
N SER A 40 -30.30 -0.63 -8.78
CA SER A 40 -29.86 -0.36 -10.15
C SER A 40 -28.52 -1.04 -10.48
N MET A 41 -27.57 -1.06 -9.56
CA MET A 41 -26.30 -1.78 -9.73
C MET A 41 -26.51 -3.28 -9.84
N ARG A 42 -27.38 -3.86 -8.99
CA ARG A 42 -27.74 -5.27 -9.07
C ARG A 42 -28.31 -5.65 -10.43
N GLU A 43 -29.24 -4.86 -10.96
CA GLU A 43 -29.83 -5.07 -12.30
C GLU A 43 -28.79 -4.94 -13.42
N ARG A 44 -27.82 -4.03 -13.27
CA ARG A 44 -26.71 -3.87 -14.23
C ARG A 44 -25.76 -5.08 -14.19
N LEU A 45 -25.44 -5.59 -13.00
CA LEU A 45 -24.59 -6.76 -12.81
C LEU A 45 -25.24 -8.03 -13.37
N ASP A 46 -26.53 -8.22 -13.10
CA ASP A 46 -27.32 -9.35 -13.62
C ASP A 46 -27.32 -9.36 -15.15
N ARG A 47 -27.59 -8.20 -15.78
CA ARG A 47 -27.51 -8.05 -17.25
C ARG A 47 -26.09 -8.24 -17.81
N ALA A 48 -25.06 -7.96 -17.02
CA ALA A 48 -23.67 -8.18 -17.40
C ALA A 48 -23.20 -9.63 -17.18
N GLY A 49 -24.09 -10.53 -16.72
CA GLY A 49 -23.80 -11.96 -16.57
C GLY A 49 -23.19 -12.34 -15.21
N ALA A 50 -23.35 -11.53 -14.17
CA ALA A 50 -22.96 -11.91 -12.82
C ALA A 50 -23.75 -13.14 -12.35
N SER A 51 -23.09 -14.08 -11.69
CA SER A 51 -23.76 -15.26 -11.14
C SER A 51 -24.71 -14.88 -10.00
N ALA A 52 -25.76 -15.68 -9.77
CA ALA A 52 -26.68 -15.47 -8.64
C ALA A 52 -25.94 -15.48 -7.28
N ALA A 53 -24.88 -16.29 -7.15
CA ALA A 53 -24.04 -16.33 -5.95
C ALA A 53 -23.26 -15.02 -5.75
N THR A 54 -22.65 -14.49 -6.82
CA THR A 54 -21.97 -13.18 -6.81
C THR A 54 -22.94 -12.05 -6.43
N LEU A 55 -24.14 -12.04 -7.01
CA LEU A 55 -25.18 -11.05 -6.70
C LEU A 55 -25.62 -11.11 -5.24
N ALA A 56 -25.80 -12.31 -4.68
CA ALA A 56 -26.15 -12.50 -3.27
C ALA A 56 -25.02 -12.02 -2.33
N ALA A 57 -23.76 -12.32 -2.67
CA ALA A 57 -22.61 -11.84 -1.89
C ALA A 57 -22.52 -10.31 -1.88
N LEU A 58 -22.77 -9.67 -3.03
CA LEU A 58 -22.79 -8.21 -3.14
C LEU A 58 -23.96 -7.57 -2.40
N ASP A 59 -25.16 -8.16 -2.40
CA ASP A 59 -26.29 -7.66 -1.59
C ASP A 59 -25.94 -7.61 -0.11
N ILE A 60 -25.30 -8.67 0.41
CA ILE A 60 -24.85 -8.73 1.80
C ILE A 60 -23.86 -7.60 2.07
N ALA A 61 -22.87 -7.40 1.19
CA ALA A 61 -21.90 -6.32 1.34
C ALA A 61 -22.55 -4.93 1.25
N PHE A 62 -23.52 -4.71 0.36
CA PHE A 62 -24.24 -3.44 0.28
C PHE A 62 -24.93 -3.10 1.60
N VAL A 63 -25.57 -4.08 2.25
CA VAL A 63 -26.27 -3.89 3.53
C VAL A 63 -25.30 -3.78 4.72
N ALA A 64 -24.27 -4.63 4.76
CA ALA A 64 -23.32 -4.71 5.87
C ALA A 64 -22.24 -3.61 5.84
N GLY A 65 -22.24 -2.77 4.80
CA GLY A 65 -21.20 -1.79 4.57
C GLY A 65 -21.02 -0.78 5.71
N PRO A 66 -19.79 -0.26 5.87
CA PRO A 66 -19.54 0.80 6.82
C PRO A 66 -20.43 2.00 6.51
N ARG A 67 -21.09 2.55 7.53
CA ARG A 67 -21.77 3.84 7.42
C ARG A 67 -20.70 4.91 7.36
N SER A 68 -20.46 5.40 6.16
CA SER A 68 -19.64 6.56 5.92
C SER A 68 -20.23 7.79 6.59
N VAL A 69 -19.36 8.72 6.99
CA VAL A 69 -19.74 10.08 7.38
C VAL A 69 -19.11 11.00 6.35
N GLY A 70 -19.90 11.85 5.71
CA GLY A 70 -19.40 12.76 4.68
C GLY A 70 -19.37 12.16 3.28
N ARG A 71 -18.68 12.89 2.39
CA ARG A 71 -18.51 12.56 0.97
C ARG A 71 -17.44 11.49 0.78
N CYS A 72 -17.81 10.31 0.29
CA CYS A 72 -16.88 9.21 0.07
C CYS A 72 -17.39 8.23 -1.00
N GLY A 73 -16.49 7.41 -1.52
CA GLY A 73 -16.85 6.30 -2.41
C GLY A 73 -16.72 4.95 -1.71
N ARG A 74 -17.16 3.90 -2.40
CA ARG A 74 -16.92 2.52 -1.98
C ARG A 74 -16.59 1.66 -3.18
N ALA A 75 -15.60 0.80 -2.99
CA ALA A 75 -15.13 -0.19 -3.95
C ALA A 75 -15.53 -1.59 -3.47
N LEU A 76 -16.24 -2.32 -4.32
CA LEU A 76 -16.58 -3.73 -4.13
C LEU A 76 -16.04 -4.54 -5.31
N VAL A 77 -15.20 -5.52 -5.02
CA VAL A 77 -14.76 -6.51 -6.01
C VAL A 77 -15.11 -7.88 -5.47
N ALA A 78 -15.93 -8.61 -6.23
CA ALA A 78 -16.39 -9.94 -5.87
C ALA A 78 -16.04 -10.94 -6.98
N ASP A 79 -15.79 -12.18 -6.60
CA ASP A 79 -15.68 -13.29 -7.53
C ASP A 79 -16.98 -14.10 -7.58
N ALA A 80 -16.91 -15.35 -8.05
CA ALA A 80 -18.06 -16.23 -8.15
C ALA A 80 -18.76 -16.54 -6.80
N ALA A 81 -18.08 -16.37 -5.66
CA ALA A 81 -18.59 -16.84 -4.37
C ALA A 81 -18.53 -15.80 -3.24
N THR A 82 -17.59 -14.86 -3.29
CA THR A 82 -17.23 -14.02 -2.15
C THR A 82 -16.86 -12.61 -2.57
N VAL A 83 -17.15 -11.63 -1.71
CA VAL A 83 -16.61 -10.28 -1.84
C VAL A 83 -15.18 -10.30 -1.32
N LEU A 84 -14.23 -9.98 -2.20
CA LEU A 84 -12.80 -10.01 -1.93
C LEU A 84 -12.27 -8.64 -1.51
N VAL A 85 -12.80 -7.58 -2.11
CA VAL A 85 -12.50 -6.20 -1.76
C VAL A 85 -13.78 -5.52 -1.33
N ASP A 86 -13.73 -4.90 -0.16
CA ASP A 86 -14.75 -3.99 0.35
C ASP A 86 -14.04 -2.83 1.04
N GLU A 87 -13.71 -1.80 0.28
CA GLU A 87 -12.93 -0.66 0.75
C GLU A 87 -13.69 0.65 0.55
N GLN A 88 -13.63 1.50 1.57
CA GLN A 88 -14.10 2.88 1.46
C GLN A 88 -13.03 3.71 0.74
N LEU A 89 -13.47 4.48 -0.24
CA LEU A 89 -12.63 5.39 -1.01
C LEU A 89 -12.70 6.79 -0.39
N PRO A 90 -11.57 7.53 -0.36
CA PRO A 90 -11.51 8.87 0.22
C PRO A 90 -12.41 9.88 -0.52
N ALA A 91 -12.69 9.63 -1.81
CA ALA A 91 -13.63 10.40 -2.59
C ALA A 91 -14.57 9.48 -3.37
N PRO A 92 -15.79 9.92 -3.71
CA PRO A 92 -16.62 9.20 -4.65
C PRO A 92 -15.94 9.16 -6.04
N PRO A 93 -16.08 8.04 -6.78
CA PRO A 93 -15.58 7.97 -8.14
C PRO A 93 -16.31 8.99 -9.02
N ALA A 94 -15.63 9.51 -10.06
CA ALA A 94 -16.20 10.50 -10.98
C ALA A 94 -17.48 10.01 -11.68
N ALA A 95 -17.55 8.71 -11.96
CA ALA A 95 -18.73 8.03 -12.46
C ALA A 95 -18.91 6.68 -11.76
N GLN A 96 -20.16 6.23 -11.68
CA GLN A 96 -20.48 4.90 -11.18
C GLN A 96 -20.01 3.83 -12.17
N VAL A 97 -19.13 2.94 -11.72
CA VAL A 97 -18.62 1.81 -12.51
C VAL A 97 -19.30 0.53 -12.04
N VAL A 98 -19.83 -0.24 -12.99
CA VAL A 98 -20.36 -1.58 -12.78
C VAL A 98 -19.86 -2.44 -13.95
N ARG A 99 -19.00 -3.41 -13.67
CA ARG A 99 -18.38 -4.27 -14.68
C ARG A 99 -18.36 -5.72 -14.22
N VAL A 100 -18.57 -6.63 -15.17
CA VAL A 100 -18.35 -8.07 -15.00
C VAL A 100 -17.34 -8.49 -16.05
N SER A 101 -16.17 -8.94 -15.63
CA SER A 101 -15.08 -9.33 -16.53
C SER A 101 -14.33 -10.55 -15.96
N PRO A 102 -13.66 -11.36 -16.80
CA PRO A 102 -12.82 -12.44 -16.31
C PRO A 102 -11.62 -12.01 -15.47
N LEU A 103 -11.24 -10.73 -15.51
CA LEU A 103 -10.21 -10.13 -14.66
C LEU A 103 -10.82 -9.02 -13.78
N PRO A 104 -10.29 -8.77 -12.57
CA PRO A 104 -10.78 -7.70 -11.71
C PRO A 104 -10.40 -6.32 -12.28
N TYR A 105 -11.34 -5.37 -12.26
CA TYR A 105 -11.06 -4.00 -12.63
C TYR A 105 -10.58 -3.23 -11.40
N LEU A 106 -9.28 -2.93 -11.32
CA LEU A 106 -8.62 -2.41 -10.10
C LEU A 106 -8.24 -0.93 -10.16
N LEU A 107 -8.25 -0.29 -11.34
CA LEU A 107 -7.72 1.08 -11.48
C LEU A 107 -8.40 2.13 -10.57
N PRO A 108 -9.74 2.20 -10.45
CA PRO A 108 -10.36 3.21 -9.59
C PRO A 108 -10.03 3.01 -8.11
N LEU A 109 -9.78 1.78 -7.67
CA LEU A 109 -9.28 1.49 -6.33
C LEU A 109 -7.86 2.02 -6.19
N LEU A 110 -6.97 1.67 -7.11
CA LEU A 110 -5.55 2.01 -7.06
C LEU A 110 -5.32 3.53 -7.14
N GLU A 111 -6.08 4.24 -7.98
CA GLU A 111 -5.99 5.71 -8.14
C GLU A 111 -6.24 6.47 -6.85
N GLN A 112 -7.12 5.95 -6.00
CA GLN A 112 -7.49 6.61 -4.74
C GLN A 112 -6.85 5.97 -3.51
N ARG A 113 -6.19 4.83 -3.69
CA ARG A 113 -5.45 4.17 -2.62
C ARG A 113 -4.11 4.88 -2.47
N ALA A 114 -3.88 5.46 -1.29
CA ALA A 114 -2.59 6.05 -0.98
C ALA A 114 -1.47 5.00 -1.21
N PRO A 115 -0.37 5.38 -1.88
CA PRO A 115 0.78 4.50 -2.05
C PRO A 115 1.20 3.93 -0.71
N GLN A 116 1.40 2.61 -0.67
CA GLN A 116 1.77 1.99 0.57
C GLN A 116 3.27 2.20 0.84
N VAL A 117 3.57 3.14 1.73
CA VAL A 117 4.95 3.43 2.13
C VAL A 117 5.39 2.47 3.24
N PRO A 118 6.44 1.64 3.01
CA PRO A 118 7.01 0.82 4.06
C PRO A 118 7.53 1.72 5.20
N HIS A 119 7.01 1.52 6.40
CA HIS A 119 7.30 2.39 7.54
C HIS A 119 7.46 1.62 8.84
N ILE A 120 8.19 2.22 9.78
CA ILE A 120 8.29 1.73 11.16
C ILE A 120 7.78 2.81 12.09
N LEU A 121 6.82 2.46 12.93
CA LEU A 121 6.38 3.26 14.06
C LEU A 121 7.07 2.73 15.32
N VAL A 122 7.82 3.58 15.99
CA VAL A 122 8.44 3.28 17.29
C VAL A 122 7.83 4.18 18.33
N THR A 123 7.20 3.59 19.34
CA THR A 123 6.82 4.31 20.55
C THR A 123 7.77 3.96 21.67
N MET A 124 8.44 4.93 22.26
CA MET A 124 9.38 4.70 23.35
C MET A 124 9.04 5.53 24.59
N ASP A 125 9.08 4.90 25.76
CA ASP A 125 9.03 5.55 27.06
C ASP A 125 10.24 5.13 27.92
N ARG A 126 10.29 5.55 29.19
CA ARG A 126 11.40 5.17 30.11
C ARG A 126 11.46 3.69 30.46
N VAL A 127 10.41 2.93 30.16
CA VAL A 127 10.19 1.55 30.63
C VAL A 127 10.37 0.55 29.49
N GLY A 128 10.15 0.98 28.24
CA GLY A 128 10.25 0.13 27.07
C GLY A 128 10.01 0.84 25.74
N ALA A 129 9.98 0.03 24.68
CA ALA A 129 9.69 0.46 23.32
C ALA A 129 8.70 -0.50 22.65
N TYR A 130 7.78 0.03 21.85
CA TYR A 130 6.94 -0.75 20.97
C TYR A 130 7.28 -0.38 19.54
N ILE A 131 7.75 -1.37 18.78
CA ILE A 131 8.13 -1.23 17.37
C ILE A 131 7.05 -1.90 16.55
N ARG A 132 6.47 -1.19 15.59
CA ARG A 132 5.53 -1.71 14.60
C ARG A 132 6.06 -1.39 13.21
N GLY A 133 6.48 -2.41 12.48
CA GLY A 133 6.88 -2.32 11.08
C GLY A 133 5.73 -2.68 10.15
N VAL A 134 5.62 -1.96 9.05
CA VAL A 134 4.72 -2.25 7.92
C VAL A 134 5.59 -2.30 6.67
N ASN A 135 5.51 -3.39 5.91
CA ASN A 135 6.23 -3.54 4.64
C ASN A 135 5.42 -2.93 3.46
N GLY A 136 5.94 -3.04 2.24
CA GLY A 136 5.26 -2.55 1.03
C GLY A 136 3.94 -3.26 0.69
N HIS A 137 3.71 -4.46 1.22
CA HIS A 137 2.53 -5.28 0.89
C HIS A 137 1.37 -5.15 1.87
N GLY A 138 1.62 -4.76 3.12
CA GLY A 138 0.56 -4.63 4.14
C GLY A 138 0.92 -5.28 5.44
N ASP A 139 1.96 -6.12 5.43
CA ASP A 139 2.24 -7.01 6.52
C ASP A 139 2.77 -6.23 7.72
N VAL A 140 2.05 -6.38 8.82
CA VAL A 140 2.37 -5.74 10.08
C VAL A 140 3.20 -6.70 10.91
N THR A 141 4.44 -6.32 11.18
CA THR A 141 5.28 -6.95 12.20
C THR A 141 5.36 -6.03 13.41
N HIS A 142 5.32 -6.60 14.61
CA HIS A 142 5.49 -5.80 15.82
C HIS A 142 6.39 -6.50 16.82
N THR A 143 7.09 -5.71 17.63
CA THR A 143 8.01 -6.18 18.66
C THR A 143 7.92 -5.24 19.84
N ARG A 144 7.66 -5.80 21.03
CA ARG A 144 7.63 -5.03 22.28
C ARG A 144 8.91 -5.29 23.07
N TYR A 145 9.61 -4.22 23.38
CA TYR A 145 10.72 -4.14 24.33
C TYR A 145 10.23 -3.54 25.64
N GLY A 146 10.69 -4.09 26.75
CA GLY A 146 10.47 -3.57 28.10
C GLY A 146 11.58 -4.07 29.00
N THR A 147 11.83 -3.37 30.12
CA THR A 147 12.90 -3.70 31.07
C THR A 147 12.82 -5.16 31.57
N GLY A 148 13.66 -6.02 30.95
CA GLY A 148 14.32 -7.19 31.55
C GLY A 148 13.70 -8.58 31.32
N ARG A 149 14.05 -9.26 30.20
CA ARG A 149 13.69 -10.68 29.91
C ARG A 149 12.15 -10.93 29.90
N PRO A 150 11.67 -12.09 29.39
CA PRO A 150 10.26 -12.44 29.57
C PRO A 150 9.96 -12.53 31.08
N LEU A 151 9.20 -11.59 31.63
CA LEU A 151 8.86 -11.60 33.04
C LEU A 151 7.71 -12.57 33.32
N ARG A 152 8.04 -13.72 33.92
CA ARG A 152 7.27 -14.22 35.05
C ARG A 152 7.38 -13.17 36.16
N THR A 153 6.24 -12.74 36.67
CA THR A 153 6.08 -11.73 37.72
C THR A 153 6.88 -12.07 38.98
N ARG A 154 7.59 -11.07 39.55
CA ARG A 154 7.82 -10.95 41.01
C ARG A 154 7.94 -9.48 41.42
N HIS A 155 7.16 -9.10 42.43
CA HIS A 155 7.19 -7.81 43.12
C HIS A 155 8.47 -7.61 43.94
N ARG A 156 9.00 -6.38 44.02
CA ARG A 156 9.66 -5.85 45.23
C ARG A 156 9.79 -4.31 45.26
N SER A 157 9.94 -3.81 46.48
CA SER A 157 9.57 -2.52 47.10
C SER A 157 10.40 -1.26 46.73
N PRO A 158 9.97 -0.05 47.14
CA PRO A 158 10.54 1.23 46.68
C PRO A 158 11.76 1.70 47.48
N GLY A 159 12.81 2.14 46.78
CA GLY A 159 13.96 2.83 47.37
C GLY A 159 15.12 3.03 46.38
N HIS A 160 15.65 4.25 46.33
CA HIS A 160 16.82 4.78 45.57
C HIS A 160 16.54 5.43 44.21
N ARG A 161 16.63 6.77 44.19
CA ARG A 161 16.78 7.58 42.96
C ARG A 161 18.22 7.42 42.46
N LEU A 162 18.39 6.85 41.26
CA LEU A 162 19.67 6.86 40.55
C LEU A 162 19.99 8.29 40.08
N GLY A 163 21.25 8.71 40.19
CA GLY A 163 21.69 10.03 39.73
C GLY A 163 21.55 10.21 38.20
N PRO A 164 21.45 11.45 37.70
CA PRO A 164 21.10 11.75 36.30
C PRO A 164 21.96 11.03 35.25
N ARG A 165 23.27 10.87 35.52
CA ARG A 165 24.21 10.19 34.61
C ARG A 165 23.93 8.69 34.46
N ARG A 166 23.60 7.97 35.55
CA ARG A 166 23.33 6.53 35.51
C ARG A 166 21.95 6.20 34.91
N ALA A 167 20.99 7.10 35.07
CA ALA A 167 19.69 7.02 34.40
C ALA A 167 19.83 7.25 32.90
N ALA A 168 20.67 8.21 32.48
CA ALA A 168 21.01 8.43 31.07
C ALA A 168 21.77 7.24 30.46
N ASP A 169 22.70 6.61 31.19
CA ASP A 169 23.46 5.44 30.71
C ASP A 169 22.59 4.17 30.56
N ALA A 170 21.58 3.98 31.41
CA ALA A 170 20.60 2.90 31.28
C ALA A 170 19.65 3.15 30.11
N ALA A 171 19.09 4.35 30.00
CA ALA A 171 18.26 4.76 28.87
C ALA A 171 19.02 4.72 27.53
N GLY A 172 20.33 5.04 27.53
CA GLY A 172 21.20 4.98 26.35
C GLY A 172 21.52 3.54 25.90
N ARG A 173 21.67 2.59 26.83
CA ARG A 173 21.83 1.16 26.50
C ARG A 173 20.54 0.55 25.95
N ASP A 174 19.40 0.92 26.53
CA ASP A 174 18.09 0.49 26.04
C ASP A 174 17.79 1.10 24.66
N ALA A 175 18.17 2.37 24.43
CA ALA A 175 18.03 3.03 23.12
C ALA A 175 18.92 2.42 22.03
N ALA A 176 20.16 2.01 22.35
CA ALA A 176 21.05 1.40 21.37
C ALA A 176 20.57 0.02 20.89
N GLU A 177 20.01 -0.79 21.80
CA GLU A 177 19.43 -2.10 21.46
C GLU A 177 18.13 -1.95 20.67
N VAL A 178 17.26 -1.01 21.07
CA VAL A 178 16.05 -0.66 20.29
C VAL A 178 16.45 -0.14 18.91
N ALA A 179 17.47 0.72 18.79
CA ALA A 179 17.96 1.21 17.51
C ALA A 179 18.46 0.07 16.60
N ARG A 180 19.16 -0.93 17.16
CA ARG A 180 19.59 -2.12 16.42
C ARG A 180 18.38 -2.86 15.84
N GLN A 181 17.35 -3.11 16.64
CA GLN A 181 16.13 -3.78 16.20
C GLN A 181 15.35 -2.96 15.17
N VAL A 182 15.25 -1.64 15.34
CA VAL A 182 14.60 -0.76 14.38
C VAL A 182 15.32 -0.81 13.04
N VAL A 183 16.65 -0.76 13.02
CA VAL A 183 17.44 -0.84 11.77
C VAL A 183 17.31 -2.23 11.13
N GLU A 184 17.42 -3.32 11.90
CA GLU A 184 17.23 -4.69 11.37
C GLU A 184 15.81 -4.93 10.85
N MET A 185 14.80 -4.35 11.48
CA MET A 185 13.43 -4.41 10.99
C MET A 185 13.28 -3.55 9.74
N ALA A 186 13.90 -2.36 9.69
CA ALA A 186 13.85 -1.47 8.52
C ALA A 186 14.53 -2.08 7.31
N ASP A 187 15.67 -2.75 7.51
CA ASP A 187 16.40 -3.46 6.47
C ASP A 187 15.57 -4.63 5.92
N ARG A 188 14.89 -5.38 6.79
CA ARG A 188 14.03 -6.51 6.37
C ARG A 188 12.74 -6.07 5.69
N SER A 189 12.11 -4.99 6.16
CA SER A 189 10.83 -4.54 5.64
C SER A 189 10.96 -3.53 4.49
N GLY A 190 12.17 -3.09 4.16
CA GLY A 190 12.42 -2.02 3.20
C GLY A 190 11.90 -0.66 3.66
N ALA A 191 11.82 -0.41 4.97
CA ALA A 191 11.24 0.82 5.50
C ALA A 191 12.01 2.07 5.05
N VAL A 192 11.29 3.00 4.42
CA VAL A 192 11.83 4.30 3.98
C VAL A 192 11.53 5.41 5.00
N THR A 193 10.53 5.22 5.86
CA THR A 193 10.15 6.18 6.91
C THR A 193 10.14 5.51 8.30
N ILE A 194 10.74 6.17 9.28
CA ILE A 194 10.72 5.77 10.69
C ILE A 194 10.07 6.90 11.49
N VAL A 195 8.94 6.61 12.13
CA VAL A 195 8.20 7.56 12.97
C VAL A 195 8.49 7.24 14.44
N LEU A 196 9.01 8.21 15.17
CA LEU A 196 9.35 8.10 16.59
C LEU A 196 8.32 8.87 17.42
N THR A 197 7.64 8.17 18.32
CA THR A 197 6.65 8.72 19.26
C THR A 197 7.03 8.40 20.70
N GLY A 198 6.44 9.12 21.65
CA GLY A 198 6.70 8.93 23.09
C GLY A 198 7.59 10.02 23.71
N GLU A 199 8.29 9.69 24.80
CA GLU A 199 8.97 10.71 25.61
C GLU A 199 10.14 11.38 24.87
N CYS A 200 10.20 12.72 24.92
CA CYS A 200 11.22 13.54 24.25
C CYS A 200 12.66 13.03 24.45
N THR A 201 13.10 12.83 25.70
CA THR A 201 14.46 12.34 25.99
C THR A 201 14.74 10.97 25.37
N ALA A 202 13.76 10.06 25.39
CA ALA A 202 13.89 8.73 24.83
C ALA A 202 13.96 8.77 23.29
N ARG A 203 13.13 9.60 22.64
CA ARG A 203 13.15 9.81 21.19
C ARG A 203 14.49 10.38 20.72
N THR A 204 15.01 11.41 21.39
CA THR A 204 16.30 12.04 21.03
C THR A 204 17.45 11.04 21.15
N ALA A 205 17.47 10.24 22.22
CA ALA A 205 18.48 9.20 22.40
C ALA A 205 18.39 8.10 21.31
N LEU A 206 17.17 7.66 21.00
CA LEU A 206 16.93 6.65 19.97
C LEU A 206 17.32 7.15 18.57
N ARG A 207 16.99 8.38 18.22
CA ARG A 207 17.40 8.98 16.94
C ARG A 207 18.92 9.02 16.81
N ALA A 208 19.62 9.51 17.83
CA ALA A 208 21.08 9.55 17.82
C ALA A 208 21.69 8.14 17.64
N ALA A 209 21.10 7.13 18.29
CA ALA A 209 21.54 5.74 18.16
C ALA A 209 21.27 5.16 16.76
N ILE A 210 20.11 5.45 16.15
CA ILE A 210 19.80 5.05 14.76
C ILE A 210 20.77 5.70 13.79
N GLU A 211 20.99 7.01 13.89
CA GLU A 211 21.90 7.75 13.01
C GLU A 211 23.36 7.27 13.13
N ALA A 212 23.81 6.96 14.35
CA ALA A 212 25.14 6.39 14.58
C ALA A 212 25.26 5.01 13.93
N ARG A 213 24.21 4.18 13.99
CA ARG A 213 24.18 2.85 13.39
C ARG A 213 24.17 2.91 11.86
N SER A 214 23.35 3.78 11.27
CA SER A 214 23.31 3.98 9.81
C SER A 214 24.66 4.43 9.25
N ARG A 215 25.40 5.26 10.00
CA ARG A 215 26.78 5.66 9.63
C ARG A 215 27.79 4.51 9.73
N LEU A 216 27.58 3.55 10.63
CA LEU A 216 28.42 2.37 10.75
C LEU A 216 28.18 1.38 9.60
N THR A 217 26.92 1.15 9.23
CA THR A 217 26.54 0.25 8.12
C THR A 217 26.91 0.83 6.75
N ALA A 218 26.86 2.16 6.60
CA ALA A 218 27.34 2.89 5.41
C ALA A 218 28.78 2.59 5.00
N ARG A 219 29.64 2.18 5.95
CA ARG A 219 31.06 1.86 5.70
C ARG A 219 31.27 0.47 5.12
N THR A 220 30.20 -0.32 4.93
CA THR A 220 30.26 -1.66 4.36
C THR A 220 29.72 -1.62 2.92
N PRO A 221 30.50 -2.01 1.90
CA PRO A 221 30.17 -1.77 0.49
C PRO A 221 28.88 -2.46 0.00
N VAL A 222 28.36 -3.44 0.74
CA VAL A 222 27.17 -4.23 0.36
C VAL A 222 25.83 -3.57 0.78
N ALA A 223 25.84 -2.63 1.74
CA ALA A 223 24.61 -2.01 2.28
C ALA A 223 24.37 -0.56 1.79
N ALA A 224 25.34 0.04 1.08
CA ALA A 224 25.32 1.46 0.74
C ALA A 224 24.12 1.88 -0.14
N ALA A 225 23.53 0.95 -0.90
CA ALA A 225 22.41 1.24 -1.81
C ALA A 225 21.06 1.49 -1.11
N HIS A 226 20.84 0.99 0.11
CA HIS A 226 19.52 1.04 0.78
C HIS A 226 19.51 1.83 2.11
N THR A 227 20.67 2.18 2.65
CA THR A 227 20.79 2.69 4.03
C THR A 227 20.75 4.22 4.15
N HIS A 228 20.99 4.99 3.09
CA HIS A 228 21.32 6.43 3.21
C HIS A 228 20.16 7.44 3.16
N SER A 229 18.94 7.03 2.81
CA SER A 229 17.82 7.97 2.64
C SER A 229 16.58 7.66 3.50
N ARG A 230 16.75 6.97 4.63
CA ARG A 230 15.62 6.74 5.55
C ARG A 230 15.27 8.00 6.29
N ARG A 231 14.01 8.45 6.17
CA ARG A 231 13.50 9.63 6.86
C ARG A 231 13.10 9.27 8.28
N ILE A 232 13.67 9.96 9.27
CA ILE A 232 13.27 9.84 10.68
C ILE A 232 12.40 11.05 11.02
N VAL A 233 11.17 10.80 11.47
CA VAL A 233 10.21 11.84 11.89
C VAL A 233 9.89 11.66 13.36
N GLU A 234 9.97 12.74 14.12
CA GLU A 234 9.65 12.76 15.55
C GLU A 234 8.30 13.44 15.77
N LEU A 235 7.33 12.73 16.33
CA LEU A 235 6.02 13.28 16.68
C LEU A 235 5.92 13.52 18.18
N ASP A 236 5.65 14.75 18.59
CA ASP A 236 5.47 15.12 19.99
C ASP A 236 4.07 14.71 20.44
N THR A 237 3.92 13.42 20.76
CA THR A 237 2.69 12.85 21.32
C THR A 237 2.89 12.80 22.83
N ALA A 238 2.11 13.56 23.59
CA ALA A 238 2.27 13.70 25.03
C ALA A 238 2.15 12.36 25.79
N GLY A 239 3.29 11.68 25.96
CA GLY A 239 3.60 10.80 27.09
C GLY A 239 2.74 9.56 27.34
N ARG A 240 2.03 8.99 26.35
CA ARG A 240 1.30 7.72 26.57
C ARG A 240 1.58 6.71 25.47
N THR A 241 1.82 5.46 25.90
CA THR A 241 1.94 4.30 25.02
C THR A 241 0.66 4.18 24.19
N PRO A 242 0.72 4.18 22.85
CA PRO A 242 -0.45 3.96 22.02
C PRO A 242 -0.86 2.50 22.21
N THR A 243 -1.80 2.28 23.12
CA THR A 243 -2.53 1.00 23.26
C THR A 243 -3.62 0.85 22.20
N GLY A 244 -3.52 1.56 21.07
CA GLY A 244 -4.44 1.43 19.94
C GLY A 244 -5.72 2.27 20.03
N THR A 245 -5.83 3.22 20.97
CA THR A 245 -7.02 4.07 21.15
C THR A 245 -6.73 5.57 21.15
N ASP A 246 -5.50 5.99 20.82
CA ASP A 246 -5.10 7.39 20.88
C ASP A 246 -5.27 8.04 19.50
N THR A 247 -6.41 8.72 19.31
CA THR A 247 -6.83 9.26 18.01
C THR A 247 -5.93 10.40 17.52
N GLU A 248 -5.36 11.20 18.42
CA GLU A 248 -4.48 12.32 18.05
C GLU A 248 -3.12 11.83 17.53
N CYS A 249 -2.54 10.83 18.20
CA CYS A 249 -1.34 10.15 17.74
C CYS A 249 -1.58 9.46 16.38
N GLY A 250 -2.77 8.85 16.21
CA GLY A 250 -3.20 8.26 14.93
C GLY A 250 -3.19 9.28 13.79
N THR A 251 -3.87 10.42 13.96
CA THR A 251 -3.94 11.48 12.94
C THR A 251 -2.57 12.01 12.56
N ALA A 252 -1.70 12.32 13.54
CA ALA A 252 -0.36 12.84 13.26
C ALA A 252 0.53 11.82 12.53
N VAL A 253 0.39 10.52 12.85
CA VAL A 253 1.07 9.45 12.11
C VAL A 253 0.53 9.36 10.68
N ASP A 254 -0.79 9.41 10.49
CA ASP A 254 -1.42 9.33 9.18
C ASP A 254 -1.01 10.51 8.28
N GLU A 255 -0.90 11.73 8.83
CA GLU A 255 -0.37 12.90 8.12
C GLU A 255 1.09 12.71 7.66
N VAL A 256 1.95 12.17 8.54
CA VAL A 256 3.36 11.89 8.19
C VAL A 256 3.46 10.82 7.10
N LEU A 257 2.62 9.79 7.17
CA LEU A 257 2.58 8.73 6.17
C LEU A 257 2.03 9.24 4.82
N ALA A 258 1.01 10.09 4.83
CA ALA A 258 0.49 10.75 3.63
C ALA A 258 1.58 11.62 2.96
N ASP A 259 2.25 12.46 3.72
CA ASP A 259 3.36 13.30 3.23
C ASP A 259 4.55 12.45 2.72
N ALA A 260 4.81 11.28 3.33
CA ALA A 260 5.79 10.33 2.81
C ALA A 260 5.34 9.69 1.49
N ALA A 261 4.06 9.34 1.35
CA ALA A 261 3.50 8.77 0.13
C ALA A 261 3.55 9.77 -1.03
N ASP A 262 3.19 11.03 -0.77
CA ASP A 262 3.25 12.11 -1.76
C ASP A 262 4.67 12.40 -2.23
N ARG A 263 5.65 12.38 -1.31
CA ARG A 263 7.08 12.49 -1.68
C ARG A 263 7.52 11.33 -2.55
N TRP A 264 7.27 10.10 -2.09
CA TRP A 264 7.66 8.90 -2.83
C TRP A 264 7.07 8.92 -4.24
N ARG A 265 5.79 9.27 -4.38
CA ARG A 265 5.12 9.43 -5.67
C ARG A 265 5.87 10.44 -6.54
N ARG A 266 6.14 11.64 -6.05
CA ARG A 266 6.86 12.68 -6.81
C ARG A 266 8.26 12.24 -7.25
N GLU A 267 9.00 11.56 -6.37
CA GLU A 267 10.33 11.04 -6.68
C GLU A 267 10.28 9.97 -7.77
N VAL A 268 9.32 9.05 -7.69
CA VAL A 268 9.12 7.99 -8.69
C VAL A 268 8.71 8.57 -10.05
N LEU A 269 7.80 9.54 -10.08
CA LEU A 269 7.42 10.24 -11.32
C LEU A 269 8.60 11.00 -11.93
N ALA A 270 9.38 11.72 -11.12
CA ALA A 270 10.57 12.43 -11.58
C ALA A 270 11.64 11.46 -12.09
N HIS A 271 11.78 10.29 -11.46
CA HIS A 271 12.71 9.26 -11.89
C HIS A 271 12.33 8.70 -13.27
N TYR A 272 11.05 8.40 -13.49
CA TYR A 272 10.56 7.94 -14.79
C TYR A 272 10.74 9.00 -15.88
N ALA A 273 10.40 10.26 -15.62
CA ALA A 273 10.62 11.34 -16.58
C ALA A 273 12.10 11.45 -16.99
N THR A 274 13.00 11.41 -16.01
CA THR A 274 14.45 11.45 -16.26
C THR A 274 14.97 10.21 -16.98
N ALA A 275 14.42 9.03 -16.68
CA ALA A 275 14.82 7.77 -17.31
C ALA A 275 14.34 7.68 -18.76
N THR A 276 13.17 8.24 -19.07
CA THR A 276 12.64 8.29 -20.44
C THR A 276 13.49 9.18 -21.36
N ASP A 277 14.04 10.26 -20.81
CA ASP A 277 14.97 11.15 -21.54
C ASP A 277 16.34 10.52 -21.80
N ARG A 278 16.70 9.47 -21.04
CA ARG A 278 17.96 8.74 -21.20
C ARG A 278 17.74 7.54 -22.10
N ALA A 279 18.54 7.42 -23.16
CA ALA A 279 18.56 6.24 -24.01
C ALA A 279 19.29 5.04 -23.36
N ASP A 280 19.17 4.87 -22.04
CA ASP A 280 19.82 3.81 -21.26
C ASP A 280 18.94 2.57 -21.06
N GLY A 281 17.70 2.60 -21.57
CA GLY A 281 16.75 1.48 -21.50
C GLY A 281 16.21 1.22 -20.10
N ALA A 282 16.35 2.16 -19.16
CA ALA A 282 15.84 2.01 -17.80
C ALA A 282 14.31 2.23 -17.68
N ALA A 283 13.68 2.79 -18.71
CA ALA A 283 12.24 3.02 -18.79
C ALA A 283 11.68 2.55 -20.14
N THR A 284 10.43 2.09 -20.12
CA THR A 284 9.63 1.78 -21.31
C THR A 284 8.36 2.62 -21.31
N GLY A 285 7.86 2.97 -22.50
CA GLY A 285 6.56 3.61 -22.68
C GLY A 285 5.83 2.94 -23.83
N GLY A 286 4.51 2.95 -23.80
CA GLY A 286 3.69 2.24 -24.81
C GLY A 286 3.30 0.84 -24.36
N LEU A 287 2.19 0.36 -24.94
CA LEU A 287 1.68 -0.98 -24.65
C LEU A 287 2.64 -2.10 -25.10
N PRO A 288 3.26 -2.07 -26.31
CA PRO A 288 4.13 -3.14 -26.76
C PRO A 288 5.35 -3.35 -25.84
N GLU A 289 6.08 -2.28 -25.54
CA GLU A 289 7.29 -2.32 -24.73
C GLU A 289 6.99 -2.68 -23.26
N THR A 290 5.90 -2.12 -22.72
CA THR A 290 5.50 -2.38 -21.32
C THR A 290 5.00 -3.82 -21.14
N THR A 291 4.21 -4.36 -22.08
CA THR A 291 3.75 -5.76 -22.01
C THR A 291 4.90 -6.75 -22.17
N ALA A 292 5.90 -6.45 -23.02
CA ALA A 292 7.13 -7.23 -23.09
C ALA A 292 7.90 -7.24 -21.76
N ALA A 293 8.09 -6.06 -21.13
CA ALA A 293 8.76 -5.96 -19.84
C ALA A 293 8.01 -6.67 -18.70
N LEU A 294 6.67 -6.67 -18.73
CA LEU A 294 5.82 -7.39 -17.77
C LEU A 294 5.96 -8.90 -17.92
N ARG A 295 5.98 -9.43 -19.15
CA ARG A 295 6.24 -10.86 -19.42
C ARG A 295 7.59 -11.31 -18.86
N ASP A 296 8.60 -10.47 -19.00
CA ASP A 296 9.95 -10.74 -18.51
C ASP A 296 10.10 -10.53 -17.00
N THR A 297 9.03 -10.12 -16.29
CA THR A 297 9.07 -9.73 -14.87
C THR A 297 10.18 -8.70 -14.61
N ALA A 298 10.43 -7.83 -15.59
CA ALA A 298 11.48 -6.82 -15.52
C ALA A 298 10.96 -5.50 -14.93
N VAL A 299 9.65 -5.34 -14.76
CA VAL A 299 9.05 -4.08 -14.28
C VAL A 299 9.18 -3.93 -12.77
N ALA A 300 9.76 -2.81 -12.34
CA ALA A 300 9.81 -2.39 -10.94
C ALA A 300 8.56 -1.56 -10.59
N GLN A 301 8.31 -0.50 -11.37
CA GLN A 301 7.13 0.35 -11.23
C GLN A 301 6.39 0.46 -12.57
N LEU A 302 5.09 0.19 -12.56
CA LEU A 302 4.19 0.39 -13.69
C LEU A 302 3.43 1.70 -13.51
N PHE A 303 3.46 2.57 -14.52
CA PHE A 303 2.65 3.78 -14.59
C PHE A 303 1.45 3.54 -15.50
N VAL A 304 0.26 3.89 -15.02
CA VAL A 304 -0.99 3.72 -15.78
C VAL A 304 -1.80 4.99 -15.74
N ASP A 305 -2.11 5.54 -16.91
CA ASP A 305 -3.13 6.57 -17.09
C ASP A 305 -4.40 5.91 -17.61
N SER A 306 -5.40 5.76 -16.73
CA SER A 306 -6.66 5.08 -17.07
C SER A 306 -7.45 5.80 -18.16
N ALA A 307 -7.34 7.13 -18.25
CA ALA A 307 -8.05 7.91 -19.25
C ALA A 307 -7.38 7.78 -20.63
N ALA A 308 -6.05 7.70 -20.68
CA ALA A 308 -5.32 7.49 -21.93
C ALA A 308 -5.34 6.04 -22.42
N LEU A 309 -5.54 5.07 -21.52
CA LEU A 309 -5.66 3.65 -21.86
C LEU A 309 -6.98 3.32 -22.57
N ASP A 310 -8.06 3.99 -22.19
CA ASP A 310 -9.40 3.91 -22.80
C ASP A 310 -9.92 2.45 -22.96
N ASP A 311 -10.48 2.11 -24.13
CA ASP A 311 -11.02 0.79 -24.48
C ASP A 311 -9.98 -0.12 -25.18
N ARG A 312 -8.68 0.17 -25.06
CA ARG A 312 -7.63 -0.63 -25.72
C ARG A 312 -7.63 -2.07 -25.22
N GLU A 313 -7.30 -2.98 -26.14
CA GLU A 313 -7.19 -4.41 -25.84
C GLU A 313 -5.75 -4.91 -25.92
N VAL A 314 -5.45 -5.91 -25.10
CA VAL A 314 -4.23 -6.69 -25.12
C VAL A 314 -4.60 -8.18 -25.12
N LEU A 315 -3.65 -9.00 -25.50
CA LEU A 315 -3.79 -10.45 -25.49
C LEU A 315 -3.21 -11.00 -24.19
N THR A 316 -3.96 -11.90 -23.55
CA THR A 316 -3.51 -12.64 -22.36
C THR A 316 -3.34 -14.12 -22.67
N GLY A 317 -2.26 -14.71 -22.15
CA GLY A 317 -1.98 -16.15 -22.15
C GLY A 317 -2.61 -16.89 -20.97
N ALA A 318 -2.01 -18.02 -20.59
CA ALA A 318 -2.48 -18.86 -19.50
C ALA A 318 -2.02 -18.35 -18.14
N ALA A 319 -0.78 -17.82 -18.06
CA ALA A 319 -0.27 -17.20 -16.85
C ALA A 319 -0.71 -15.72 -16.75
N PRO A 320 -0.96 -15.19 -15.54
CA PRO A 320 -1.35 -13.79 -15.36
C PRO A 320 -0.30 -12.77 -15.86
N THR A 321 0.98 -13.16 -15.93
CA THR A 321 2.07 -12.33 -16.46
C THR A 321 2.20 -12.39 -17.99
N GLU A 322 1.55 -13.34 -18.65
CA GLU A 322 1.60 -13.49 -20.11
C GLU A 322 0.66 -12.49 -20.78
N VAL A 323 1.16 -11.26 -20.96
CA VAL A 323 0.48 -10.17 -21.66
C VAL A 323 1.25 -9.74 -22.90
N ALA A 324 0.57 -9.48 -24.01
CA ALA A 324 1.19 -9.00 -25.25
C ALA A 324 0.21 -8.20 -26.10
N THR A 325 0.74 -7.43 -27.05
CA THR A 325 -0.08 -6.77 -28.09
C THR A 325 -0.22 -7.64 -29.35
N ASP A 326 0.75 -8.52 -29.62
CA ASP A 326 0.72 -9.51 -30.71
C ASP A 326 0.57 -10.94 -30.15
N ALA A 327 -0.14 -11.80 -30.88
CA ALA A 327 -0.30 -13.21 -30.53
C ALA A 327 1.00 -14.00 -30.70
N ALA A 328 1.88 -13.58 -31.61
CA ALA A 328 3.19 -14.21 -31.86
C ALA A 328 4.11 -14.16 -30.63
N ASP A 329 3.84 -13.23 -29.71
CA ASP A 329 4.54 -13.04 -28.46
C ASP A 329 4.05 -13.98 -27.33
N LEU A 330 2.93 -14.67 -27.51
CA LEU A 330 2.36 -15.55 -26.49
C LEU A 330 2.68 -17.02 -26.80
N ARG A 331 2.90 -17.79 -25.72
CA ARG A 331 3.19 -19.23 -25.82
C ARG A 331 1.93 -20.06 -26.04
N ASP A 332 0.85 -19.66 -25.36
CA ASP A 332 -0.43 -20.35 -25.33
C ASP A 332 -1.51 -19.59 -26.09
N ALA A 333 -2.73 -20.13 -26.08
CA ALA A 333 -3.89 -19.52 -26.73
C ALA A 333 -4.16 -18.11 -26.21
N ALA A 334 -3.91 -17.12 -27.07
CA ALA A 334 -4.17 -15.71 -26.82
C ALA A 334 -5.67 -15.44 -26.70
N ARG A 335 -6.07 -14.71 -25.66
CA ARG A 335 -7.43 -14.21 -25.50
C ARG A 335 -7.42 -12.69 -25.41
N PRO A 336 -8.25 -11.96 -26.19
CA PRO A 336 -8.35 -10.52 -26.05
C PRO A 336 -8.97 -10.15 -24.70
N ARG A 337 -8.38 -9.14 -24.06
CA ARG A 337 -8.78 -8.56 -22.78
C ARG A 337 -8.60 -7.05 -22.85
N ARG A 338 -9.39 -6.31 -22.07
CA ARG A 338 -9.17 -4.87 -21.94
C ARG A 338 -7.86 -4.62 -21.19
N ALA A 339 -7.07 -3.68 -21.70
CA ALA A 339 -5.75 -3.36 -21.19
C ALA A 339 -5.81 -2.84 -19.74
N ASP A 340 -6.89 -2.15 -19.38
CA ASP A 340 -7.12 -1.56 -18.05
C ASP A 340 -7.41 -2.60 -16.95
N GLU A 341 -7.62 -3.85 -17.34
CA GLU A 341 -7.77 -4.99 -16.45
C GLU A 341 -6.52 -5.89 -16.50
N ALA A 342 -6.05 -6.21 -17.71
CA ALA A 342 -4.94 -7.16 -17.90
C ALA A 342 -3.58 -6.60 -17.45
N VAL A 343 -3.28 -5.34 -17.76
CA VAL A 343 -1.97 -4.75 -17.44
C VAL A 343 -1.76 -4.61 -15.91
N PRO A 344 -2.74 -4.11 -15.12
CA PRO A 344 -2.62 -4.12 -13.66
C PRO A 344 -2.49 -5.52 -13.06
N VAL A 345 -3.24 -6.49 -13.56
CA VAL A 345 -3.15 -7.89 -13.08
C VAL A 345 -1.76 -8.47 -13.34
N ALA A 346 -1.21 -8.27 -14.53
CA ALA A 346 0.14 -8.73 -14.87
C ALA A 346 1.22 -8.08 -14.00
N ALA A 347 1.09 -6.79 -13.70
CA ALA A 347 2.00 -6.09 -12.81
C ALA A 347 1.95 -6.66 -11.38
N ILE A 348 0.76 -6.88 -10.82
CA ILE A 348 0.62 -7.50 -9.48
C ILE A 348 1.19 -8.92 -9.48
N ALA A 349 0.95 -9.70 -10.53
CA ALA A 349 1.51 -11.04 -10.68
C ALA A 349 3.05 -11.03 -10.69
N GLY A 350 3.64 -10.07 -11.41
CA GLY A 350 5.08 -9.84 -11.53
C GLY A 350 5.75 -9.12 -10.34
N ASP A 351 5.00 -8.88 -9.26
CA ASP A 351 5.46 -8.15 -8.06
C ASP A 351 5.90 -6.71 -8.34
N SER A 352 5.25 -6.06 -9.30
CA SER A 352 5.51 -4.67 -9.68
C SER A 352 4.59 -3.73 -8.90
N ASP A 353 5.13 -2.57 -8.50
CA ASP A 353 4.34 -1.52 -7.89
C ASP A 353 3.57 -0.77 -8.98
N ILE A 354 2.27 -0.51 -8.76
CA ILE A 354 1.45 0.25 -9.71
C ILE A 354 1.31 1.69 -9.21
N VAL A 355 1.62 2.64 -10.09
CA VAL A 355 1.55 4.08 -9.86
C VAL A 355 0.55 4.68 -10.86
N PRO A 356 -0.72 4.85 -10.45
CA PRO A 356 -1.71 5.50 -11.29
C PRO A 356 -1.31 6.96 -11.57
N VAL A 357 -1.53 7.43 -12.78
CA VAL A 357 -1.29 8.83 -13.18
C VAL A 357 -2.52 9.38 -13.88
N SER A 358 -2.67 10.69 -13.83
CA SER A 358 -3.75 11.48 -14.41
C SER A 358 -3.14 12.69 -15.12
N GLY A 359 -2.51 12.45 -16.27
CA GLY A 359 -1.93 13.51 -17.10
C GLY A 359 -0.66 14.19 -16.56
N GLU A 360 -0.06 13.74 -15.45
CA GLU A 360 1.23 14.29 -14.98
C GLU A 360 2.43 13.85 -15.84
N LEU A 361 2.27 12.75 -16.57
CA LEU A 361 3.29 12.18 -17.46
C LEU A 361 2.73 12.01 -18.87
N SER A 362 3.58 12.22 -19.87
CA SER A 362 3.26 11.80 -21.23
C SER A 362 3.59 10.32 -21.37
N LEU A 363 2.55 9.48 -21.32
CA LEU A 363 2.66 8.03 -21.50
C LEU A 363 2.10 7.63 -22.87
N PRO A 364 2.94 7.10 -23.78
CA PRO A 364 2.43 6.49 -25.01
C PRO A 364 1.44 5.37 -24.66
N ASP A 365 0.29 5.33 -25.34
CA ASP A 365 -0.82 4.41 -25.08
C ASP A 365 -1.37 4.37 -23.64
N GLY A 366 -1.02 5.37 -22.81
CA GLY A 366 -1.45 5.44 -21.41
C GLY A 366 -0.68 4.54 -20.45
N VAL A 367 0.42 3.92 -20.87
CA VAL A 367 1.27 3.08 -20.01
C VAL A 367 2.75 3.37 -20.17
N GLY A 368 3.47 3.19 -19.07
CA GLY A 368 4.92 3.13 -19.06
C GLY A 368 5.43 2.34 -17.87
N ALA A 369 6.70 1.99 -17.86
CA ALA A 369 7.30 1.27 -16.76
C ALA A 369 8.75 1.70 -16.50
N LEU A 370 9.15 1.65 -15.24
CA LEU A 370 10.55 1.62 -14.83
C LEU A 370 11.00 0.17 -14.67
N LEU A 371 12.16 -0.16 -15.22
CA LEU A 371 12.70 -1.51 -15.16
C LEU A 371 13.57 -1.71 -13.92
N ARG A 372 13.55 -2.94 -13.39
CA ARG A 372 14.46 -3.41 -12.34
C ARG A 372 15.88 -3.35 -12.90
N ARG A 373 16.77 -2.60 -12.24
CA ARG A 373 18.19 -2.61 -12.58
C ARG A 373 18.74 -4.02 -12.31
N ARG A 374 19.27 -4.66 -13.36
CA ARG A 374 19.98 -5.94 -13.26
C ARG A 374 21.37 -5.76 -12.64
#